data_AF-A0A959E3E2-F1
#
_entry.id   AF-A0A959E3E2-F1
#
_cell.length_a   1.000
_cell.length_b   1.000
_cell.length_c   1.000
_cell.angle_alpha   90.00
_cell.angle_beta   90.00
_cell.angle_gamma   90.00
#
_symmetry.space_group_name_H-M   'P 1'
#
loop_
_entity.id
_entity.type
_entity.pdbx_description
1 polymer ?
#
loop_
_entity_poly.entity_id
_entity_poly.type
_entity_poly.pdbx_seq_one_letter_code
_entity_poly.pdbx_strand_id
1 'polypeptide(L)'
;MNLNDQSEKLLYAAKTGRPTEALVRALAETPFRQLTETLRDDTRKLAFWINAYNAYFLILRHEKGLQRPDIFKQKAIRIAGRDFSLDDIEHGILRRNRWKWSLGYLPYPFAPKL
;
A
#
# COMPACT_ATOMS: atom_id res chain seq x y z
N MET A 1 -9.96 11.21 -10.65
CA MET A 1 -8.48 11.11 -10.56
C MET A 1 -8.10 9.64 -10.64
N ASN A 2 -7.14 9.26 -11.48
CA ASN A 2 -6.73 7.86 -11.64
C ASN A 2 -5.73 7.47 -10.55
N LEU A 3 -6.14 6.56 -9.66
CA LEU A 3 -5.33 6.14 -8.52
C LEU A 3 -4.13 5.28 -8.93
N ASN A 4 -4.23 4.52 -10.03
CA ASN A 4 -3.10 3.77 -10.56
C ASN A 4 -1.97 4.72 -10.97
N ASP A 5 -2.28 5.78 -11.72
CA ASP A 5 -1.30 6.78 -12.14
C ASP A 5 -0.67 7.50 -10.94
N GLN A 6 -1.46 7.78 -9.88
CA GLN A 6 -0.92 8.37 -8.66
C GLN A 6 0.04 7.43 -7.93
N SER A 7 -0.29 6.14 -7.84
CA SER A 7 0.58 5.14 -7.21
C SER A 7 1.87 4.93 -8.01
N GLU A 8 1.81 5.02 -9.34
CA GLU A 8 2.98 4.92 -10.22
C GLU A 8 3.89 6.14 -10.08
N LYS A 9 3.32 7.36 -10.10
CA LYS A 9 4.05 8.60 -9.81
C LYS A 9 4.65 8.56 -8.41
N LEU A 10 3.88 8.04 -7.46
CA LEU A 10 4.26 7.47 -6.17
C LEU A 10 5.66 6.87 -6.17
N LEU A 11 5.68 5.67 -6.74
CA LEU A 11 6.84 4.81 -6.82
C LEU A 11 7.99 5.44 -7.58
N TYR A 12 7.70 6.12 -8.68
CA TYR A 12 8.73 6.80 -9.47
C TYR A 12 9.44 7.89 -8.67
N ALA A 13 8.68 8.74 -7.96
CA ALA A 13 9.25 9.80 -7.13
C ALA A 13 10.13 9.21 -6.01
N ALA A 14 9.63 8.19 -5.31
CA ALA A 14 10.37 7.51 -4.25
C ALA A 14 11.66 6.84 -4.76
N LYS A 15 11.63 6.23 -5.96
CA LYS A 15 12.82 5.62 -6.59
C LYS A 15 13.87 6.62 -7.04
N THR A 16 13.44 7.82 -7.43
CA THR A 16 14.31 8.86 -8.00
C THR A 16 14.72 9.92 -6.97
N GLY A 17 14.35 9.75 -5.71
CA GLY A 17 14.63 10.73 -4.64
C GLY A 17 13.93 12.07 -4.86
N ARG A 18 12.83 12.10 -5.63
CA ARG A 18 12.00 13.30 -5.81
C ARG A 18 11.03 13.46 -4.64
N PRO A 19 10.56 14.68 -4.36
CA PRO A 19 9.56 14.94 -3.31
C PRO A 19 8.31 14.06 -3.46
N THR A 20 7.89 13.44 -2.36
CA THR A 20 6.78 12.47 -2.30
C THR A 20 5.56 13.02 -1.56
N GLU A 21 5.72 14.10 -0.80
CA GLU A 21 4.79 14.61 0.21
C GLU A 21 3.43 14.98 -0.39
N ALA A 22 3.43 15.62 -1.56
CA ALA A 22 2.20 15.99 -2.25
C ALA A 22 1.41 14.76 -2.73
N LEU A 23 2.12 13.72 -3.20
CA LEU A 23 1.50 12.47 -3.65
C LEU A 23 1.00 11.64 -2.47
N VAL A 24 1.76 11.58 -1.37
CA VAL A 24 1.35 10.96 -0.11
C VAL A 24 0.08 11.64 0.41
N ARG A 25 0.06 12.98 0.47
CA ARG A 25 -1.11 13.74 0.93
C ARG A 25 -2.32 13.49 0.04
N ALA A 26 -2.16 13.51 -1.28
CA ALA A 26 -3.26 13.27 -2.20
C ALA A 26 -3.87 11.86 -2.03
N LEU A 27 -3.03 10.83 -1.83
CA LEU A 27 -3.51 9.47 -1.54
C LEU A 27 -4.17 9.36 -0.16
N ALA A 28 -3.66 10.08 0.83
CA ALA A 28 -4.22 10.11 2.18
C ALA A 28 -5.63 10.75 2.21
N GLU A 29 -5.82 11.85 1.48
CA GLU A 29 -7.06 12.63 1.42
C GLU A 29 -8.10 12.08 0.42
N THR A 30 -7.72 11.09 -0.39
CA THR A 30 -8.63 10.45 -1.34
C THR A 30 -9.87 9.88 -0.60
N PRO A 31 -11.11 10.18 -1.03
CA PRO A 31 -12.28 9.55 -0.42
C PRO A 31 -12.28 8.03 -0.61
N PHE A 32 -12.64 7.28 0.44
CA PHE A 32 -12.73 5.81 0.35
C PHE A 32 -13.64 5.32 -0.78
N ARG A 33 -14.74 6.03 -1.05
CA ARG A 33 -15.63 5.76 -2.17
C ARG A 33 -14.90 5.81 -3.52
N GLN A 34 -14.02 6.79 -3.70
CA GLN A 34 -13.24 6.93 -4.92
C GLN A 34 -12.23 5.78 -5.09
N LEU A 35 -11.65 5.29 -3.99
CA LEU A 35 -10.79 4.10 -4.00
C LEU A 35 -11.56 2.88 -4.54
N THR A 36 -12.74 2.62 -4.01
CA THR A 36 -13.58 1.49 -4.43
C THR A 36 -14.11 1.63 -5.86
N GLU A 37 -14.41 2.86 -6.29
CA GLU A 37 -14.90 3.13 -7.63
C GLU A 37 -13.80 3.09 -8.70
N THR A 38 -12.54 3.32 -8.34
CA THR A 38 -11.42 3.32 -9.30
C THR A 38 -10.78 1.94 -9.42
N LEU A 39 -10.65 1.21 -8.30
CA LEU A 39 -10.02 -0.12 -8.24
C LEU A 39 -11.05 -1.25 -8.38
N ARG A 40 -11.79 -1.26 -9.49
CA ARG A 40 -12.91 -2.20 -9.72
C ARG A 40 -12.48 -3.60 -10.16
N ASP A 41 -11.34 -3.71 -10.85
CA ASP A 41 -10.81 -4.99 -11.30
C ASP A 41 -9.54 -5.38 -10.52
N ASP A 42 -9.31 -6.69 -10.43
CA ASP A 42 -8.19 -7.28 -9.70
C ASP A 42 -6.83 -6.75 -10.21
N THR A 43 -6.70 -6.51 -11.51
CA THR A 43 -5.45 -6.04 -12.11
C THR A 43 -5.13 -4.62 -11.66
N ARG A 44 -6.08 -3.69 -11.72
CA ARG A 44 -5.92 -2.32 -11.23
C ARG A 44 -5.68 -2.28 -9.74
N LYS A 45 -6.41 -3.10 -8.97
CA LYS A 45 -6.23 -3.22 -7.52
C LYS A 45 -4.81 -3.68 -7.19
N LEU A 46 -4.35 -4.77 -7.81
CA LEU A 46 -3.00 -5.30 -7.59
C LEU A 46 -1.93 -4.28 -8.00
N ALA A 47 -2.05 -3.67 -9.18
CA ALA A 47 -1.10 -2.68 -9.65
C ALA A 47 -0.98 -1.49 -8.68
N PHE A 48 -2.11 -0.96 -8.22
CA PHE A 48 -2.14 0.12 -7.24
C PHE A 48 -1.43 -0.27 -5.94
N TRP A 49 -1.79 -1.41 -5.34
CA TRP A 49 -1.25 -1.82 -4.05
C TRP A 49 0.22 -2.24 -4.11
N ILE A 50 0.67 -2.84 -5.22
CA ILE A 50 2.09 -3.15 -5.44
C ILE A 50 2.90 -1.85 -5.52
N ASN A 51 2.42 -0.87 -6.29
CA ASN A 51 3.10 0.41 -6.42
C ASN A 51 3.14 1.17 -5.08
N ALA A 52 2.02 1.25 -4.38
CA ALA A 52 1.93 1.87 -3.07
C ALA A 52 2.87 1.19 -2.06
N TYR A 53 2.82 -0.14 -1.95
CA TYR A 53 3.69 -0.90 -1.03
C TYR A 53 5.17 -0.59 -1.27
N ASN A 54 5.62 -0.69 -2.52
CA ASN A 54 7.02 -0.45 -2.86
C ASN A 54 7.43 1.00 -2.63
N ALA A 55 6.56 1.96 -2.95
CA ALA A 55 6.83 3.38 -2.74
C ALA A 55 6.98 3.69 -1.26
N TYR A 56 6.03 3.25 -0.43
CA TYR A 56 6.06 3.49 1.01
C TYR A 56 7.22 2.75 1.69
N PHE A 57 7.61 1.56 1.23
CA PHE A 57 8.82 0.90 1.74
C PHE A 57 10.07 1.76 1.55
N LEU A 58 10.24 2.35 0.35
CA LEU A 58 11.36 3.25 0.06
C LEU A 58 11.29 4.51 0.91
N ILE A 59 10.13 5.16 0.98
CA ILE A 59 9.89 6.36 1.80
C ILE A 59 10.23 6.09 3.27
N LEU A 60 9.67 5.03 3.86
CA LEU A 60 9.90 4.70 5.27
C LEU A 60 11.36 4.35 5.56
N ARG A 61 12.04 3.67 4.63
CA ARG A 61 13.45 3.33 4.76
C ARG A 61 14.35 4.56 4.65
N HIS A 62 14.10 5.43 3.67
CA HIS A 62 14.99 6.55 3.35
C HIS A 62 14.71 7.79 4.21
N GLU A 63 13.45 8.15 4.44
CA GLU A 63 13.07 9.36 5.16
C GLU A 63 13.03 9.14 6.68
N LYS A 64 12.57 7.96 7.14
CA LYS A 64 12.41 7.67 8.57
C LYS A 64 13.52 6.78 9.16
N GLY A 65 14.43 6.27 8.32
CA GLY A 65 15.51 5.39 8.76
C GLY A 65 15.03 4.10 9.42
N LEU A 66 13.78 3.70 9.17
CA LEU A 66 13.19 2.54 9.84
C LEU A 66 13.87 1.25 9.38
N GLN A 67 14.26 0.43 10.34
CA GLN A 67 14.87 -0.86 10.10
C GLN A 67 13.86 -2.00 10.26
N ARG A 68 14.28 -3.20 9.85
CA ARG A 68 13.50 -4.41 10.13
C ARG A 68 13.60 -4.72 11.63
N PRO A 69 12.51 -5.19 12.29
CA PRO A 69 11.20 -5.50 11.73
C PRO A 69 10.19 -4.33 11.74
N ASP A 70 10.53 -3.21 12.38
CA ASP A 70 9.57 -2.13 12.69
C ASP A 70 9.02 -1.43 11.46
N ILE A 71 9.82 -1.33 10.39
CA ILE A 71 9.38 -0.82 9.09
C ILE A 71 8.11 -1.51 8.58
N PHE A 72 7.91 -2.80 8.90
CA PHE A 72 6.77 -3.55 8.43
C PHE A 72 5.52 -3.41 9.29
N LYS A 73 5.69 -3.17 10.59
CA LYS A 73 4.61 -3.18 11.59
C LYS A 73 4.01 -1.82 11.85
N GLN A 74 4.76 -0.75 11.62
CA GLN A 74 4.30 0.60 11.92
C GLN A 74 3.19 1.03 10.97
N LYS A 75 2.06 1.52 11.52
CA LYS A 75 0.95 2.08 10.76
C LYS A 75 1.24 3.50 10.26
N ALA A 76 2.23 3.60 9.38
CA ALA A 76 2.74 4.88 8.89
C ALA A 76 2.22 5.25 7.49
N ILE A 77 1.33 4.45 6.89
CA ILE A 77 0.83 4.61 5.53
C ILE A 77 -0.64 5.02 5.59
N ARG A 78 -0.97 6.27 5.23
CA ARG A 78 -2.36 6.74 5.16
C ARG A 78 -2.83 6.70 3.71
N ILE A 79 -3.82 5.86 3.41
CA ILE A 79 -4.45 5.77 2.09
C ILE A 79 -5.97 5.82 2.28
N ALA A 80 -6.60 6.73 1.54
CA ALA A 80 -8.03 6.95 1.55
C ALA A 80 -8.66 7.08 2.96
N GLY A 81 -8.04 7.91 3.80
CA GLY A 81 -8.46 8.14 5.18
C GLY A 81 -8.13 7.02 6.18
N ARG A 82 -7.55 5.89 5.75
CA ARG A 82 -7.23 4.74 6.61
C ARG A 82 -5.72 4.55 6.78
N ASP A 83 -5.31 4.19 8.00
CA ASP A 83 -3.91 3.88 8.32
C ASP A 83 -3.60 2.40 8.10
N PHE A 84 -2.49 2.14 7.44
CA PHE A 84 -1.96 0.83 7.10
C PHE A 84 -0.49 0.73 7.53
N SER A 85 -0.09 -0.49 7.88
CA SER A 85 1.30 -0.92 7.88
C SER A 85 1.65 -1.62 6.55
N LEU A 86 2.94 -1.82 6.28
CA LEU A 86 3.35 -2.64 5.13
C LEU A 86 2.85 -4.08 5.28
N ASP A 87 2.84 -4.62 6.50
CA ASP A 87 2.30 -5.96 6.78
C ASP A 87 0.79 -6.04 6.47
N ASP A 88 0.02 -4.99 6.77
CA ASP A 88 -1.42 -4.93 6.45
C ASP A 88 -1.64 -5.01 4.93
N ILE A 89 -0.83 -4.28 4.15
CA ILE A 89 -0.91 -4.27 2.69
C ILE A 89 -0.46 -5.62 2.11
N GLU A 90 0.67 -6.16 2.57
CA GLU A 90 1.22 -7.41 2.05
C GLU A 90 0.30 -8.61 2.35
N HIS A 91 -0.11 -8.78 3.60
CA HIS A 91 -0.87 -9.95 4.01
C HIS A 91 -2.37 -9.79 3.73
N GLY A 92 -2.93 -8.61 4.01
CA GLY A 92 -4.36 -8.37 3.86
C GLY A 92 -4.79 -8.22 2.40
N ILE A 93 -3.94 -7.61 1.56
CA ILE A 93 -4.34 -7.20 0.21
C ILE A 93 -3.57 -7.99 -0.86
N LEU A 94 -2.24 -7.92 -0.87
CA LEU A 94 -1.42 -8.52 -1.94
C LEU A 94 -1.47 -10.04 -1.93
N ARG A 95 -1.43 -10.66 -0.74
CA ARG A 95 -1.59 -12.11 -0.59
C ARG A 95 -3.03 -12.57 -0.68
N ARG A 96 -4.01 -11.71 -1.01
CA ARG A 96 -5.46 -12.04 -0.98
C ARG A 96 -5.89 -12.68 0.35
N ASN A 97 -5.39 -12.17 1.47
CA ASN A 97 -5.64 -12.77 2.78
C ASN A 97 -5.20 -14.25 2.83
N ARG A 98 -4.06 -14.62 2.24
CA ARG A 98 -3.48 -15.97 2.36
C ARG A 98 -2.42 -16.02 3.45
N TRP A 99 -2.41 -17.12 4.21
CA TRP A 99 -1.64 -17.25 5.43
C TRP A 99 -0.12 -17.08 5.16
N LYS A 100 0.52 -16.25 5.98
CA LYS A 100 1.97 -15.98 5.97
C LYS A 100 2.84 -17.24 5.79
N TRP A 101 2.56 -18.29 6.56
CA TRP A 101 3.31 -19.56 6.57
C TRP A 101 2.90 -20.54 5.48
N SER A 102 1.82 -20.29 4.76
CA SER A 102 1.35 -21.22 3.73
C SER A 102 2.03 -21.02 2.38
N LEU A 103 3.03 -20.14 2.25
CA LEU A 103 3.61 -19.74 0.95
C LEU A 103 2.57 -19.26 -0.07
N GLY A 104 1.40 -18.79 0.39
CA GLY A 104 0.29 -18.43 -0.50
C GLY A 104 -0.59 -19.60 -0.96
N TYR A 105 -0.47 -20.82 -0.43
CA TYR A 105 -1.38 -21.93 -0.76
C TYR A 105 -2.69 -21.95 0.03
N LEU A 106 -2.71 -21.46 1.27
CA LEU A 106 -3.89 -21.52 2.15
C LEU A 106 -4.45 -20.12 2.45
N PRO A 107 -5.79 -19.95 2.45
CA PRO A 107 -6.42 -18.72 2.95
C PRO A 107 -6.13 -18.54 4.44
N TYR A 108 -6.02 -17.29 4.88
CA TYR A 108 -5.84 -16.90 6.27
C TYR A 108 -7.16 -17.12 7.03
N PRO A 109 -7.17 -17.94 8.09
CA PRO A 109 -8.41 -18.37 8.74
C PRO A 109 -9.19 -17.24 9.43
N PHE A 110 -8.58 -16.06 9.63
CA PHE A 110 -9.19 -14.90 10.29
C PHE A 110 -9.27 -13.67 9.39
N ALA A 111 -9.33 -13.88 8.08
CA ALA A 111 -9.52 -12.84 7.08
C ALA A 111 -10.80 -12.02 7.34
N PRO A 112 -10.73 -10.71 7.66
CA PRO A 112 -11.93 -9.89 7.70
C PRO A 112 -12.52 -9.79 6.29
N LYS A 113 -13.84 -10.00 6.16
CA LYS A 113 -14.57 -9.73 4.92
C LYS A 113 -14.60 -8.21 4.70
N LEU A 114 -13.79 -7.74 3.76
CA LEU A 114 -13.85 -6.38 3.20
C LEU A 114 -14.99 -6.28 2.18
#